data_AF-A0A838H4G2-F1
#
_entry.id   AF-A0A838H4G2-F1
#
_cell.length_a   1.000
_cell.length_b   1.000
_cell.length_c   1.000
_cell.angle_alpha   90.00
_cell.angle_beta   90.00
_cell.angle_gamma   90.00
#
_symmetry.space_group_name_H-M   'P 1'
#
loop_
_entity.id
_entity.type
_entity.pdbx_description
1 polymer ?
#
loop_
_entity_poly.entity_id
_entity_poly.type
_entity_poly.pdbx_seq_one_letter_code
_entity_poly.pdbx_strand_id
1 'polypeptide(L)' 'MVASVAAVRVGPGRRVARGDTLLLVESMKMEIPVLAPAAGTVVEVRVAAADIVQEGDVLVLLDVERV' A
#
# COMPACT_ATOMS: atom_id res chain seq x y z
N MET A 1 -5.50 -7.31 12.71
CA MET A 1 -6.38 -6.11 12.57
C MET A 1 -7.22 -6.21 11.29
N VAL A 2 -8.47 -5.73 11.26
CA VAL A 2 -9.31 -5.68 10.02
C VAL A 2 -9.57 -4.21 9.64
N ALA A 3 -9.42 -3.89 8.35
CA ALA A 3 -9.60 -2.55 7.81
C ALA A 3 -10.20 -2.61 6.39
N SER A 4 -10.69 -1.47 5.89
CA SER A 4 -11.08 -1.31 4.49
C SER A 4 -10.08 -0.41 3.76
N VAL A 5 -9.88 -0.60 2.45
CA VAL A 5 -9.00 0.27 1.67
C VAL A 5 -9.72 1.58 1.34
N ALA A 6 -9.28 2.68 1.92
CA ALA A 6 -9.86 4.00 1.71
C ALA A 6 -9.44 4.59 0.35
N ALA A 7 -8.15 4.48 0.00
CA ALA A 7 -7.63 4.97 -1.27
C ALA A 7 -6.32 4.29 -1.67
N VAL A 8 -6.17 3.96 -2.95
CA VAL A 8 -4.90 3.54 -3.54
C VAL A 8 -4.21 4.77 -4.16
N ARG A 9 -2.96 5.05 -3.79
CA ARG A 9 -2.21 6.25 -4.22
C ARG A 9 -1.14 5.95 -5.27
N VAL A 10 -0.90 4.68 -5.56
CA VAL A 10 0.14 4.21 -6.48
C VAL A 10 -0.42 3.20 -7.48
N GLY A 11 0.34 2.94 -8.55
CA GLY A 11 0.00 1.93 -9.55
C GLY A 11 1.26 1.29 -10.14
N PRO A 12 1.13 0.18 -10.88
CA PRO A 12 2.26 -0.51 -11.52
C PRO A 12 3.15 0.43 -12.33
N GLY A 13 4.46 0.23 -12.23
CA GLY A 13 5.50 1.05 -12.88
C GLY A 13 5.87 2.33 -12.13
N ARG A 14 5.15 2.72 -11.08
CA ARG A 14 5.49 3.91 -10.28
C ARG A 14 6.70 3.65 -9.40
N ARG A 15 7.70 4.54 -9.45
CA ARG A 15 8.78 4.59 -8.46
C ARG A 15 8.29 5.23 -7.16
N VAL A 16 8.76 4.71 -6.04
CA VAL A 16 8.48 5.19 -4.69
C VAL A 16 9.77 5.27 -3.87
N ALA A 17 9.85 6.23 -2.96
CA ALA A 17 10.89 6.34 -1.96
C ALA A 17 10.45 5.67 -0.65
N ARG A 18 11.41 5.35 0.23
CA ARG A 18 11.10 4.91 1.60
C ARG A 18 10.25 5.96 2.30
N GLY A 19 9.13 5.53 2.90
CA GLY A 19 8.19 6.41 3.59
C GLY A 19 7.11 7.02 2.70
N ASP A 20 7.15 6.83 1.38
CA ASP A 20 6.05 7.26 0.51
C ASP A 20 4.76 6.50 0.85
N THR A 21 3.63 7.20 0.82
CA THR A 21 2.32 6.58 1.05
C THR A 21 1.88 5.79 -0.18
N LEU A 22 1.68 4.48 -0.01
CA LEU A 22 1.22 3.58 -1.06
C LEU A 22 -0.31 3.58 -1.19
N LEU A 23 -0.98 3.41 -0.05
CA LEU A 23 -2.43 3.41 0.07
C LEU A 23 -2.84 3.83 1.49
N LEU A 24 -4.11 4.15 1.66
CA LEU A 24 -4.74 4.46 2.93
C LEU A 24 -5.71 3.34 3.26
N VAL A 25 -5.65 2.83 4.49
CA VAL A 25 -6.68 1.94 5.04
C VAL A 25 -7.48 2.69 6.10
N GLU A 26 -8.76 2.38 6.20
CA GLU A 26 -9.65 2.91 7.22
C GLU A 26 -10.03 1.79 8.20
N SER A 27 -9.86 2.08 9.49
CA SER A 27 -10.43 1.27 10.56
C SER A 27 -10.94 2.19 11.67
N MET A 28 -12.13 1.92 12.20
CA MET A 28 -12.75 2.71 13.27
C MET A 28 -12.81 4.23 12.97
N LYS A 29 -13.14 4.61 11.72
CA LYS A 29 -13.20 6.00 11.23
C LYS A 29 -11.85 6.75 11.24
N MET A 30 -10.75 6.03 11.33
CA MET A 30 -9.39 6.57 11.26
C MET A 30 -8.70 6.08 9.99
N GLU A 31 -8.15 7.00 9.21
CA GLU A 31 -7.29 6.68 8.07
C GLU A 31 -5.85 6.43 8.54
N ILE A 32 -5.27 5.33 8.09
CA ILE A 32 -3.94 4.87 8.44
C ILE A 32 -3.14 4.72 7.15
N PRO A 33 -2.02 5.44 6.98
CA PRO A 33 -1.21 5.32 5.77
C PRO A 33 -0.37 4.04 5.81
N VAL A 34 -0.38 3.29 4.71
CA VAL A 34 0.57 2.21 4.45
C VAL A 34 1.74 2.80 3.70
N LEU A 35 2.91 2.77 4.33
CA LEU A 35 4.12 3.41 3.84
C LEU A 35 5.03 2.40 3.12
N ALA A 36 5.75 2.87 2.10
CA ALA A 36 6.77 2.08 1.42
C ALA A 36 7.93 1.78 2.39
N PRO A 37 8.31 0.50 2.59
CA PRO A 37 9.38 0.14 3.53
C PRO A 37 10.78 0.52 3.02
N ALA A 38 10.95 0.65 1.70
CA ALA A 38 12.18 0.98 1.02
C ALA A 38 11.89 1.69 -0.32
N ALA A 39 12.92 2.22 -0.96
CA ALA A 39 12.81 2.72 -2.33
C ALA A 39 12.66 1.55 -3.32
N GLY A 40 11.88 1.75 -4.37
CA GLY A 40 11.61 0.69 -5.34
C GLY A 40 10.59 1.08 -6.40
N THR A 41 10.19 0.09 -7.19
CA THR A 41 9.14 0.24 -8.21
C THR A 41 7.94 -0.63 -7.86
N VAL A 42 6.74 -0.06 -7.95
CA VAL A 42 5.48 -0.80 -7.79
C VAL A 42 5.33 -1.76 -8.96
N VAL A 43 5.30 -3.05 -8.67
CA VAL A 43 5.10 -4.12 -9.66
C VAL A 43 3.60 -4.38 -9.84
N GLU A 44 2.89 -4.48 -8.73
CA GLU A 44 1.49 -4.90 -8.71
C GLU A 44 0.78 -4.26 -7.51
N VAL A 45 -0.48 -3.84 -7.70
CA VAL A 45 -1.38 -3.47 -6.60
C VAL A 45 -2.52 -4.48 -6.60
N ARG A 46 -2.72 -5.17 -5.47
CA ARG A 46 -3.66 -6.30 -5.35
C ARG A 46 -4.99 -5.94 -4.69
N VAL A 47 -5.19 -4.66 -4.45
CA VAL A 47 -6.38 -4.14 -3.77
C VAL A 47 -6.92 -2.93 -4.50
N ALA A 48 -8.22 -2.71 -4.36
CA ALA A 48 -8.95 -1.54 -4.81
C ALA A 48 -9.59 -0.83 -3.62
N ALA A 49 -10.10 0.38 -3.85
CA ALA A 49 -10.88 1.08 -2.84
C ALA A 49 -12.12 0.25 -2.44
N ALA A 50 -12.48 0.32 -1.16
CA ALA A 50 -13.53 -0.46 -0.49
C ALA A 50 -13.24 -1.96 -0.26
N ASP A 51 -12.10 -2.50 -0.71
CA ASP A 51 -11.72 -3.88 -0.36
C ASP A 51 -11.49 -4.02 1.15
N ILE A 52 -11.91 -5.14 1.71
CA ILE A 52 -11.63 -5.49 3.12
C ILE A 52 -10.31 -6.24 3.18
N VAL A 53 -9.42 -5.78 4.04
CA VAL A 53 -8.08 -6.33 4.25
C VAL A 53 -7.85 -6.64 5.73
N GLN A 54 -6.98 -7.60 5.96
CA GLN A 54 -6.52 -7.98 7.28
C GLN A 54 -5.00 -8.05 7.33
N GLU A 55 -4.50 -8.15 8.54
CA GLU A 55 -3.08 -8.32 8.80
C GLU A 55 -2.55 -9.61 8.14
N GLY A 56 -1.47 -9.47 7.38
CA GLY A 56 -0.89 -10.55 6.58
C GLY A 56 -1.29 -10.53 5.10
N ASP A 57 -2.30 -9.76 4.71
CA ASP A 57 -2.68 -9.63 3.30
C ASP A 57 -1.62 -8.88 2.50
N VAL A 58 -1.38 -9.35 1.26
CA VAL A 58 -0.47 -8.69 0.32
C VAL A 58 -1.22 -7.59 -0.41
N LEU A 59 -0.86 -6.33 -0.13
CA LEU A 59 -1.52 -5.16 -0.72
C LEU A 59 -0.83 -4.67 -2.00
N VAL A 60 0.51 -4.57 -1.96
CA VAL A 60 1.35 -4.04 -3.03
C VAL A 60 2.62 -4.87 -3.12
N LEU A 61 3.00 -5.24 -4.34
CA LEU A 61 4.30 -5.85 -4.62
C LEU A 61 5.28 -4.75 -5.06
N LEU A 62 6.41 -4.66 -4.37
CA LEU A 62 7.50 -3.74 -4.68
C LEU A 62 8.72 -4.53 -5.15
N ASP A 63 9.29 -4.13 -6.28
CA ASP A 63 10.66 -4.48 -6.65
C ASP A 63 11.60 -3.46 -6.00
N VAL A 64 12.28 -3.91 -4.94
CA VAL A 64 13.09 -3.05 -4.08
C VAL A 64 14.47 -2.88 -4.71
N GLU A 65 14.90 -1.63 -4.86
CA GLU A 65 16.25 -1.33 -5.31
C GLU A 65 17.24 -1.84 -4.24
N ARG A 66 18.15 -2.74 -4.63
CA ARG A 66 19.17 -3.26 -3.70
C ARG A 66 20.28 -2.23 -3.54
N VAL A 67 20.49 -1.81 -2.30
CA VAL A 67 21.65 -1.04 -1.85
C VAL A 67 22.78 -1.99 -1.48
#